data_AF-A0A6A8AN53-F1
#
_entry.id   AF-A0A6A8AN53-F1
#
_cell.length_a   1.000
_cell.length_b   1.000
_cell.length_c   1.000
_cell.angle_alpha   90.00
_cell.angle_beta   90.00
_cell.angle_gamma   90.00
#
_symmetry.space_group_name_H-M   'P 1'
#
loop_
_entity.id
_entity.type
_entity.pdbx_description
1 polymer ?
#
loop_
_entity_poly.entity_id
_entity_poly.type
_entity_poly.pdbx_seq_one_letter_code
_entity_poly.pdbx_strand_id
1 'polypeptide(L)'
;TVLFLSTSFFQDAIGTAVGAAAGAGVVLVIAALLSRGVSNLDMKKFFSYTSVLLVVFAAGLIGYGVHELLEAGENMGYDFGPLAAKAYDINPPVNLDGSYPLLHEKGIVGSILKALVGYDGNPEWLRVAVYLGYWAVVGFYLYRRNRE
;
A
#
# COMPACT_ATOMS: atom_id res chain seq x y z
N THR A 1 -4.57 28.64 4.51
CA THR A 1 -5.88 28.64 5.19
C THR A 1 -6.19 29.98 5.86
N VAL A 2 -5.26 30.62 6.59
CA VAL A 2 -5.45 31.97 7.15
C VAL A 2 -5.79 33.01 6.08
N LEU A 3 -5.13 32.94 4.92
CA LEU A 3 -5.35 33.82 3.77
C LEU A 3 -6.77 33.71 3.15
N PHE A 4 -7.42 32.54 3.25
CA PHE A 4 -8.78 32.33 2.75
C PHE A 4 -9.83 32.77 3.77
N LEU A 5 -9.58 32.58 5.07
CA LEU A 5 -10.41 33.10 6.16
C LEU A 5 -10.49 34.64 6.12
N SER A 6 -9.36 35.32 5.88
CA SER A 6 -9.35 36.79 5.80
C SER A 6 -10.19 37.32 4.65
N THR A 7 -10.14 36.72 3.47
CA THR A 7 -10.93 37.18 2.31
C THR A 7 -12.41 36.85 2.45
N SER A 8 -12.76 35.69 3.00
CA SER A 8 -14.16 35.29 3.21
C SER A 8 -14.83 36.07 4.34
N PHE A 9 -14.09 36.50 5.37
CA PHE A 9 -14.64 37.31 6.46
C PHE A 9 -15.20 38.66 5.99
N PHE A 10 -14.57 39.27 4.98
CA PHE A 10 -15.07 40.52 4.39
C PHE A 10 -16.31 40.33 3.50
N GLN A 11 -16.63 39.10 3.08
CA GLN A 11 -17.84 38.79 2.31
C GLN A 11 -19.00 38.29 3.19
N ASP A 12 -18.72 37.39 4.14
CA ASP A 12 -19.68 36.86 5.10
C ASP A 12 -18.98 36.56 6.42
N ALA A 13 -18.97 37.55 7.32
CA ALA A 13 -18.30 37.45 8.62
C ALA A 13 -18.92 36.36 9.51
N ILE A 14 -20.24 36.19 9.47
CA ILE A 14 -20.95 35.24 10.34
C ILE A 14 -20.71 33.81 9.84
N GLY A 15 -20.92 33.55 8.55
CA GLY A 15 -20.66 32.23 7.96
C GLY A 15 -19.20 31.81 8.11
N THR A 16 -18.27 32.76 7.96
CA THR A 16 -16.83 32.52 8.16
C THR A 16 -16.50 32.18 9.62
N ALA A 17 -17.06 32.91 10.59
CA ALA A 17 -16.84 32.64 12.01
C ALA A 17 -17.42 31.28 12.44
N VAL A 18 -18.63 30.95 11.98
CA VAL A 18 -19.28 29.66 12.25
C VAL A 18 -18.49 28.51 11.63
N GLY A 19 -18.06 28.64 10.37
CA GLY A 19 -17.24 27.63 9.71
C GLY A 19 -15.89 27.41 10.40
N ALA A 20 -15.23 28.49 10.84
CA ALA A 20 -14.00 28.42 11.60
C ALA A 20 -14.18 27.71 12.94
N ALA A 21 -15.23 28.06 13.69
CA ALA A 21 -15.56 27.45 14.98
C ALA A 21 -15.92 25.96 14.83
N ALA A 22 -16.71 25.61 13.81
CA ALA A 22 -17.07 24.24 13.49
C ALA A 22 -15.84 23.40 13.13
N GLY A 23 -14.97 23.92 12.27
CA GLY A 23 -13.71 23.27 11.89
C GLY A 23 -12.80 23.04 13.10
N ALA A 24 -12.62 24.07 13.94
CA ALA A 24 -11.86 23.94 15.18
C ALA A 24 -12.47 22.90 16.12
N GLY A 25 -13.80 22.88 16.26
CA GLY A 25 -14.53 21.88 17.05
C GLY A 25 -14.28 20.45 16.55
N VAL A 26 -14.36 20.23 15.24
CA VAL A 26 -14.06 18.91 14.63
C VAL A 26 -12.63 18.48 14.91
N VAL A 27 -11.65 19.38 14.76
CA VAL A 27 -10.25 19.08 15.07
C VAL A 27 -10.06 18.70 16.53
N LEU A 28 -10.67 19.43 17.47
CA LEU A 28 -10.58 19.13 18.90
C LEU A 28 -11.22 17.78 19.24
N VAL A 29 -12.36 17.44 18.64
CA VAL A 29 -13.02 16.14 18.82
C VAL A 29 -12.14 15.02 18.29
N ILE A 30 -11.60 15.15 17.08
CA ILE A 30 -10.69 14.14 16.49
C ILE A 30 -9.43 14.00 17.35
N ALA A 31 -8.81 15.11 17.77
CA ALA A 31 -7.62 15.10 18.61
C ALA A 31 -7.87 14.40 19.95
N ALA A 32 -9.02 14.65 20.58
CA ALA A 32 -9.41 13.99 21.83
C ALA A 32 -9.61 12.48 21.65
N LEU A 33 -10.27 12.06 20.56
CA LEU A 33 -10.48 10.65 20.24
C LEU A 33 -9.15 9.93 19.96
N LEU A 34 -8.27 10.54 19.16
CA LEU A 34 -6.95 9.99 18.86
C LEU A 34 -6.08 9.91 20.11
N SER A 35 -6.06 10.95 20.95
CA SER A 35 -5.25 10.99 22.18
C SER A 35 -5.64 9.87 23.13
N ARG A 36 -6.95 9.60 23.31
CA ARG A 36 -7.44 8.47 24.11
C ARG A 36 -7.08 7.11 23.53
N GLY A 37 -7.07 6.99 22.20
CA GLY A 37 -6.67 5.76 21.52
C GLY A 37 -5.17 5.47 21.68
N VAL A 38 -4.34 6.49 21.47
CA VAL A 38 -2.87 6.38 21.55
C VAL A 38 -2.39 6.19 22.98
N SER A 39 -3.03 6.82 23.97
CA SER A 39 -2.60 6.71 25.38
C SER A 39 -2.72 5.30 25.95
N ASN A 40 -3.61 4.47 25.40
CA ASN A 40 -3.85 3.10 25.85
C ASN A 40 -3.13 2.03 24.98
N LEU A 41 -2.36 2.45 23.98
CA LEU A 41 -1.66 1.54 23.07
C LEU A 41 -0.41 0.98 23.74
N ASP A 42 -0.33 -0.35 23.79
CA ASP A 42 0.91 -1.05 24.13
C ASP A 42 1.90 -0.88 22.98
N MET A 43 2.90 -0.01 23.18
CA MET A 43 3.90 0.32 22.18
C MET A 43 4.64 -0.92 21.67
N LYS A 44 4.91 -1.89 22.54
CA LYS A 44 5.62 -3.11 22.15
C LYS A 44 4.78 -3.94 21.18
N LYS A 45 3.49 -4.10 21.47
CA LYS A 45 2.56 -4.81 20.57
C LYS A 45 2.37 -4.03 19.26
N PHE A 46 2.18 -2.72 19.34
CA PHE A 46 2.02 -1.86 18.17
C PHE A 46 3.20 -2.01 17.21
N PHE A 47 4.43 -1.82 17.68
CA PHE A 47 5.62 -1.97 16.86
C PHE A 47 5.81 -3.39 16.35
N SER A 48 5.44 -4.41 17.13
CA SER A 48 5.52 -5.79 16.67
C SER A 48 4.58 -6.04 15.48
N TYR A 49 3.32 -5.62 15.56
CA TYR A 49 2.36 -5.80 14.48
C TYR A 49 2.71 -4.98 13.23
N THR A 50 3.08 -3.71 13.41
CA THR A 50 3.48 -2.86 12.28
C THR A 50 4.76 -3.35 11.63
N SER A 51 5.73 -3.87 12.39
CA SER A 51 6.94 -4.45 11.81
C SER A 51 6.62 -5.67 10.95
N VAL A 52 5.73 -6.56 11.41
CA VAL A 52 5.28 -7.71 10.59
C VAL A 52 4.59 -7.22 9.32
N LEU A 53 3.71 -6.22 9.41
CA LEU A 53 3.05 -5.63 8.25
C LEU A 53 4.06 -5.02 7.27
N LEU A 54 5.06 -4.28 7.76
CA LEU A 54 6.10 -3.66 6.95
C LEU A 54 6.96 -4.68 6.20
N VAL A 55 7.25 -5.83 6.83
CA VAL A 55 7.94 -6.94 6.17
C VAL A 55 7.11 -7.50 5.02
N VAL A 56 5.80 -7.70 5.22
CA VAL A 56 4.90 -8.15 4.14
C VAL A 56 4.83 -7.12 3.01
N PHE A 57 4.71 -5.83 3.35
CA PHE A 57 4.68 -4.75 2.35
C PHE A 57 5.97 -4.68 1.54
N ALA A 58 7.13 -4.85 2.19
CA ALA A 58 8.41 -4.88 1.51
C ALA A 58 8.53 -6.05 0.53
N ALA A 59 7.95 -7.21 0.85
CA ALA A 59 7.84 -8.34 -0.08
C ALA A 59 7.01 -7.97 -1.33
N GLY A 60 5.89 -7.27 -1.15
CA GLY A 60 5.09 -6.80 -2.28
C GLY A 60 5.81 -5.76 -3.13
N LEU A 61 6.47 -4.79 -2.49
CA LEU A 61 7.18 -3.71 -3.17
C LEU A 61 8.39 -4.21 -3.97
N ILE A 62 9.14 -5.20 -3.47
CA ILE A 62 10.27 -5.76 -4.22
C ILE A 62 9.79 -6.51 -5.47
N GLY A 63 8.70 -7.27 -5.38
CA GLY A 63 8.11 -7.93 -6.54
C GLY A 63 7.60 -6.94 -7.59
N TYR A 64 6.89 -5.89 -7.14
CA TYR A 64 6.45 -4.82 -8.03
C TYR A 64 7.62 -4.05 -8.65
N GLY A 65 8.68 -3.77 -7.88
CA GLY A 65 9.88 -3.14 -8.40
C GLY A 65 10.56 -3.97 -9.50
N VAL A 66 10.62 -5.30 -9.34
CA VAL A 66 11.17 -6.20 -10.37
C VAL A 66 10.35 -6.15 -11.66
N HIS A 67 9.02 -6.10 -11.56
CA HIS A 67 8.14 -5.96 -12.73
C HIS A 67 8.45 -4.70 -13.53
N GLU A 68 8.44 -3.56 -12.86
CA GLU A 68 8.70 -2.26 -13.49
C GLU A 68 10.12 -2.20 -14.09
N LEU A 69 11.10 -2.84 -13.44
CA LEU A 69 12.46 -2.94 -13.96
C LEU A 69 12.54 -3.84 -15.21
N LEU A 70 11.81 -4.94 -15.26
CA LEU A 70 11.72 -5.80 -16.44
C LEU A 70 11.07 -5.04 -17.60
N GLU A 71 9.89 -4.44 -17.37
CA GLU A 71 9.20 -3.66 -18.39
C GLU A 71 10.06 -2.49 -18.88
N ALA A 72 10.73 -1.77 -17.98
CA ALA A 72 11.64 -0.69 -18.35
C ALA A 72 12.83 -1.20 -19.19
N GLY A 73 13.40 -2.36 -18.84
CA GLY A 73 14.51 -2.95 -19.59
C GLY A 73 14.09 -3.43 -20.98
N GLU A 74 12.91 -4.05 -21.12
CA GLU A 74 12.35 -4.46 -22.40
C GLU A 74 12.10 -3.26 -23.32
N ASN A 75 11.56 -2.17 -22.76
CA ASN A 75 11.37 -0.91 -23.47
C ASN A 75 12.68 -0.27 -23.94
N MET A 76 13.81 -0.58 -23.28
CA MET A 76 15.15 -0.16 -23.70
C MET A 76 15.82 -1.12 -24.69
N GLY A 77 15.14 -2.21 -25.08
CA GLY A 77 15.62 -3.20 -26.05
C GLY A 77 16.38 -4.39 -25.45
N TYR A 78 16.33 -4.58 -24.12
CA TYR A 78 16.90 -5.77 -23.48
C TYR A 78 15.88 -6.91 -23.47
N ASP A 79 16.31 -8.10 -23.90
CA ASP A 79 15.51 -9.33 -23.79
C ASP A 79 15.99 -10.14 -22.58
N PHE A 80 15.12 -10.29 -21.59
CA PHE A 80 15.37 -11.10 -20.39
C PHE A 80 14.96 -12.58 -20.56
N GLY A 81 14.40 -12.94 -21.72
CA GLY A 81 14.08 -14.31 -22.10
C GLY A 81 13.17 -15.02 -21.09
N PRO A 82 13.54 -16.22 -20.60
CA PRO A 82 12.69 -16.98 -19.68
C PRO A 82 12.39 -16.27 -18.35
N LEU A 83 13.21 -15.29 -17.95
CA LEU A 83 13.05 -14.58 -16.68
C LEU A 83 11.88 -13.58 -16.72
N ALA A 84 11.63 -12.96 -17.87
CA ALA A 84 10.47 -12.09 -18.09
C ALA A 84 9.22 -12.85 -18.55
N ALA A 85 9.35 -14.12 -18.94
CA ALA A 85 8.20 -14.94 -19.27
C ALA A 85 7.26 -15.10 -18.06
N LYS A 86 5.95 -15.02 -18.32
CA LYS A 86 4.92 -15.24 -17.30
C LYS A 86 5.01 -16.67 -16.75
N ALA A 87 5.08 -16.78 -15.43
CA ALA A 87 5.14 -18.06 -14.74
C ALA A 87 3.79 -18.79 -14.74
N TYR A 88 2.71 -18.02 -14.60
CA TYR A 88 1.32 -18.49 -14.66
C TYR A 88 0.40 -17.31 -15.02
N ASP A 89 -0.85 -17.60 -15.39
CA ASP A 89 -1.91 -16.60 -15.49
C ASP A 89 -3.20 -17.15 -14.89
N ILE A 90 -3.60 -16.60 -13.75
CA ILE A 90 -4.83 -16.94 -13.02
C ILE A 90 -5.82 -15.78 -13.01
N ASN A 91 -5.55 -14.70 -13.76
CA ASN A 91 -6.46 -13.57 -13.79
C ASN A 91 -7.79 -13.99 -14.45
N PRO A 92 -8.94 -13.73 -13.81
CA PRO A 92 -10.23 -14.00 -14.42
C PRO A 92 -10.41 -13.11 -15.66
N PRO A 93 -11.11 -13.58 -16.71
CA PRO A 93 -11.34 -12.78 -17.91
C PRO A 93 -12.10 -11.49 -17.57
N VAL A 94 -11.80 -10.44 -18.32
CA VAL A 94 -12.45 -9.12 -18.19
C VAL A 94 -13.96 -9.26 -18.43
N ASN A 95 -14.76 -8.55 -17.64
CA ASN A 95 -16.22 -8.58 -17.79
C ASN A 95 -16.65 -7.99 -19.14
N LEU A 96 -17.86 -8.32 -19.58
CA LEU A 96 -18.42 -7.84 -20.84
C LEU A 96 -18.55 -6.30 -20.92
N ASP A 97 -18.61 -5.60 -19.78
CA ASP A 97 -18.66 -4.13 -19.75
C ASP A 97 -17.27 -3.45 -19.70
N GLY A 98 -16.18 -4.23 -19.70
CA GLY A 98 -14.80 -3.74 -19.59
C GLY A 98 -14.28 -3.58 -18.15
N SER A 99 -15.11 -3.82 -17.12
CA SER A 99 -14.68 -3.84 -15.73
C SER A 99 -13.87 -5.09 -15.38
N TYR A 100 -12.99 -4.94 -14.40
CA TYR A 100 -12.19 -6.04 -13.87
C TYR A 100 -12.96 -6.79 -12.76
N PRO A 101 -13.03 -8.12 -12.81
CA PRO A 101 -13.57 -8.92 -11.71
C PRO A 101 -12.85 -8.67 -10.38
N LEU A 102 -13.51 -8.91 -9.25
CA LEU A 102 -12.99 -8.56 -7.92
C LEU A 102 -11.56 -9.04 -7.65
N LEU A 103 -11.27 -10.31 -7.99
CA LEU A 103 -9.97 -10.96 -7.78
C LEU A 103 -8.96 -10.75 -8.91
N HIS A 104 -9.34 -10.07 -9.99
CA HIS A 104 -8.37 -9.63 -10.98
C HIS A 104 -7.41 -8.65 -10.30
N GLU A 105 -6.13 -8.70 -10.62
CA GLU A 105 -5.12 -7.77 -10.09
C GLU A 105 -5.45 -6.27 -10.28
N LYS A 106 -6.32 -5.93 -11.23
CA LYS A 106 -6.80 -4.57 -11.54
C LYS A 106 -8.23 -4.33 -11.03
N GLY A 107 -8.85 -5.35 -10.45
CA GLY A 107 -10.12 -5.26 -9.76
C GLY A 107 -9.98 -4.66 -8.37
N ILE A 108 -11.11 -4.41 -7.72
CA ILE A 108 -11.15 -3.71 -6.43
C ILE A 108 -10.36 -4.47 -5.35
N VAL A 109 -10.55 -5.79 -5.25
CA VAL A 109 -9.88 -6.60 -4.21
C VAL A 109 -8.45 -6.92 -4.64
N GLY A 110 -8.24 -7.35 -5.89
CA GLY A 110 -6.92 -7.70 -6.38
C GLY A 110 -5.94 -6.54 -6.37
N SER A 111 -6.36 -5.32 -6.67
CA SER A 111 -5.47 -4.14 -6.62
C SER A 111 -5.04 -3.79 -5.19
N ILE A 112 -5.93 -3.91 -4.21
CA ILE A 112 -5.61 -3.74 -2.79
C ILE A 112 -4.62 -4.83 -2.34
N LEU A 113 -4.87 -6.10 -2.70
CA LEU A 113 -3.94 -7.17 -2.39
C LEU A 113 -2.59 -7.01 -3.11
N LYS A 114 -2.59 -6.49 -4.33
CA LYS A 114 -1.36 -6.18 -5.08
C LYS A 114 -0.53 -5.14 -4.33
N ALA A 115 -1.17 -4.07 -3.86
CA ALA A 115 -0.52 -3.01 -3.10
C ALA A 115 -0.06 -3.45 -1.70
N LEU A 116 -0.83 -4.28 -1.00
CA LEU A 116 -0.55 -4.67 0.38
C LEU A 116 0.43 -5.86 0.47
N VAL A 117 0.25 -6.90 -0.32
CA VAL A 117 1.00 -8.17 -0.17
C VAL A 117 1.78 -8.57 -1.42
N GLY A 118 1.65 -7.82 -2.52
CA GLY A 118 2.27 -8.14 -3.80
C GLY A 118 1.50 -9.18 -4.62
N TYR A 119 0.19 -9.30 -4.40
CA TYR A 119 -0.64 -10.19 -5.23
C TYR A 119 -0.51 -9.84 -6.71
N ASP A 120 -0.18 -10.83 -7.52
CA ASP A 120 -0.15 -10.71 -8.96
C ASP A 120 -0.75 -11.98 -9.58
N GLY A 121 -1.71 -11.77 -10.48
CA GLY A 121 -2.42 -12.85 -11.15
C GLY A 121 -1.64 -13.41 -12.35
N ASN A 122 -0.61 -12.73 -12.83
CA ASN A 122 0.21 -13.19 -13.95
C ASN A 122 1.70 -12.77 -13.87
N PRO A 123 2.41 -13.11 -12.78
CA PRO A 123 3.77 -12.66 -12.56
C PRO A 123 4.80 -13.34 -13.47
N GLU A 124 5.93 -12.67 -13.67
CA GLU A 124 7.10 -13.22 -14.35
C GLU A 124 7.88 -14.18 -13.44
N TRP A 125 8.63 -15.10 -14.04
CA TRP A 125 9.49 -16.03 -13.30
C TRP A 125 10.47 -15.33 -12.36
N LEU A 126 11.09 -14.23 -12.81
CA LEU A 126 12.01 -13.47 -11.97
C LEU A 126 11.31 -12.88 -10.75
N ARG A 127 10.08 -12.36 -10.92
CA ARG A 127 9.30 -11.80 -9.81
C ARG A 127 9.00 -12.87 -8.77
N VAL A 128 8.57 -14.05 -9.19
CA VAL A 128 8.31 -15.19 -8.30
C VAL A 128 9.58 -15.57 -7.55
N ALA A 129 10.72 -15.69 -8.26
CA ALA A 129 12.00 -16.04 -7.66
C ALA A 129 12.45 -15.00 -6.61
N VAL A 130 12.35 -13.70 -6.91
CA VAL A 130 12.71 -12.62 -5.98
C VAL A 130 11.78 -12.59 -4.77
N TYR A 131 10.47 -12.77 -4.98
CA TYR A 131 9.50 -12.80 -3.89
C TYR A 131 9.74 -13.96 -2.92
N LEU A 132 10.00 -15.16 -3.45
CA LEU A 132 10.35 -16.33 -2.63
C LEU A 132 11.72 -16.15 -1.95
N GLY A 133 12.70 -15.57 -2.65
CA GLY A 133 14.01 -15.24 -2.11
C GLY A 133 13.93 -14.27 -0.94
N TYR A 134 13.09 -13.23 -1.05
CA TYR A 134 12.83 -12.28 0.04
C TYR A 134 12.33 -13.00 1.29
N TRP A 135 11.30 -13.85 1.15
CA TRP A 135 10.75 -14.61 2.28
C TRP A 135 11.73 -15.62 2.85
N ALA A 136 12.56 -16.25 2.02
CA ALA A 136 13.60 -17.16 2.48
C ALA A 136 14.65 -16.43 3.34
N VAL A 137 15.10 -15.25 2.89
CA VAL A 137 16.08 -14.43 3.64
C VAL A 137 15.48 -13.94 4.95
N VAL A 138 14.27 -13.38 4.93
CA VAL A 138 13.58 -12.90 6.13
C VAL A 138 13.31 -14.06 7.10
N GLY A 139 12.78 -15.17 6.60
CA GLY A 139 12.49 -16.36 7.41
C GLY A 139 13.75 -16.94 8.04
N PHE A 140 14.85 -17.01 7.29
CA PHE A 140 16.15 -17.45 7.81
C PHE A 140 16.69 -16.51 8.89
N TYR A 141 16.61 -15.19 8.66
CA TYR A 141 17.03 -14.18 9.64
C TYR A 141 16.23 -14.28 10.94
N LEU A 142 14.90 -14.40 10.86
CA LEU A 142 14.04 -14.54 12.02
C LEU A 142 14.26 -15.87 12.75
N TYR A 143 14.46 -16.96 12.02
CA TYR A 143 14.77 -18.26 12.60
C TYR A 143 16.07 -18.21 13.41
N ARG A 144 17.13 -17.59 12.86
CA ARG A 144 18.40 -17.45 13.57
C ARG A 144 18.26 -16.58 14.83
N ARG A 145 17.54 -15.46 14.73
CA ARG A 145 17.29 -14.56 15.86
C ARG A 145 16.58 -15.24 17.02
N ASN A 146 15.66 -16.15 16.75
CA ASN A 146 14.90 -16.84 17.80
C ASN A 146 15.71 -17.95 18.51
N ARG A 147 16.89 -18.32 18.00
CA ARG A 147 17.76 -19.36 18.57
C ARG A 147 18.88 -18.81 19.46
N GLU A 148 19.11 -17.50 19.44
CA GLU A 148 19.99 -16.77 20.36
C GLU A 148 19.17 -16.15 21.50
#